data_AF-S3DL81-F1
#
_entry.id   AF-S3DL81-F1
#
_cell.length_a   1.000
_cell.length_b   1.000
_cell.length_c   1.000
_cell.angle_alpha   90.00
_cell.angle_beta   90.00
_cell.angle_gamma   90.00
#
_symmetry.space_group_name_H-M   'P 1'
#
loop_
_entity.id
_entity.type
_entity.pdbx_description
1 polymer ?
#
loop_
_entity_poly.entity_id
_entity_poly.type
_entity_poly.pdbx_seq_one_letter_code
_entity_poly.pdbx_strand_id
1 'polypeptide(L)'
;MTQLLKRMKNLNYLISIVCISSIFMSSYSLAVIQSNFIHVSNIPSITDDIIELNIHQLKINTGIPAFTIKTNPNGGEDYSINLQIIALMTILSFLPAMVILMTSFTRIVVVMSILRQAIGLQQTPSNQVIIGIAIFLTFFIMSPVLNKINEEAIQPYINEQISSRQAFEIAQKPMKNFMLKQTRIKDLETFVNIANSKIISPEEVSMPILIPAFITSELKTAFQIGFMLFLPFLIIDLVIASVLMAMGMMMLSPMIVSLPFKLMLFVLVDGWNLILSTLVGSFAL
;
A
#
# COMPACT_ATOMS: atom_id res chain seq x y z
N MET A 1 -25.45 5.61 -25.68
CA MET A 1 -24.65 6.78 -25.25
C MET A 1 -24.75 7.07 -23.74
N THR A 2 -25.92 6.85 -23.12
CA THR A 2 -26.20 7.17 -21.70
C THR A 2 -25.47 6.29 -20.66
N GLN A 3 -25.20 5.01 -20.97
CA GLN A 3 -24.41 4.12 -20.08
C GLN A 3 -22.91 4.43 -20.08
N LEU A 4 -22.35 4.86 -21.22
CA LEU A 4 -20.93 5.24 -21.32
C LEU A 4 -20.64 6.52 -20.53
N LEU A 5 -21.54 7.50 -20.58
CA LEU A 5 -21.44 8.73 -19.78
C LEU A 5 -21.51 8.47 -18.26
N LYS A 6 -22.32 7.49 -17.82
CA LYS A 6 -22.40 7.09 -16.40
C LYS A 6 -21.13 6.36 -15.94
N ARG A 7 -20.55 5.50 -16.78
CA ARG A 7 -19.24 4.88 -16.54
C ARG A 7 -18.10 5.90 -16.49
N MET A 8 -18.10 6.91 -17.36
CA MET A 8 -17.09 7.97 -17.37
C MET A 8 -17.18 8.88 -16.14
N LYS A 9 -18.38 9.20 -15.65
CA LYS A 9 -18.53 9.99 -14.40
C LYS A 9 -18.05 9.24 -13.16
N ASN A 10 -18.36 7.95 -13.03
CA ASN A 10 -17.86 7.15 -11.91
C ASN A 10 -16.34 6.94 -11.96
N LEU A 11 -15.78 6.76 -13.16
CA LEU A 11 -14.33 6.66 -13.35
C LEU A 11 -13.62 7.97 -12.97
N ASN A 12 -14.16 9.12 -13.37
CA ASN A 12 -13.61 10.43 -12.99
C ASN A 12 -13.72 10.70 -11.48
N TYR A 13 -14.79 10.24 -10.82
CA TYR A 13 -14.94 10.40 -9.36
C TYR A 13 -13.93 9.53 -8.59
N LEU A 14 -13.71 8.29 -9.05
CA LEU A 14 -12.73 7.38 -8.46
C LEU A 14 -11.29 7.85 -8.69
N ILE A 15 -10.97 8.34 -9.89
CA ILE A 15 -9.68 8.97 -10.22
C ILE A 15 -9.48 10.22 -9.34
N SER A 16 -10.51 11.04 -9.13
CA SER A 16 -10.44 12.22 -8.26
C SER A 16 -10.17 11.85 -6.81
N ILE A 17 -10.79 10.79 -6.27
CA ILE A 17 -10.55 10.31 -4.89
C ILE A 17 -9.12 9.79 -4.73
N VAL A 18 -8.60 9.08 -5.73
CA VAL A 18 -7.23 8.53 -5.71
C VAL A 18 -6.18 9.64 -5.89
N CYS A 19 -6.44 10.63 -6.74
CA CYS A 19 -5.58 11.80 -6.90
C CYS A 19 -5.59 12.68 -5.64
N ILE A 20 -6.74 12.90 -5.01
CA ILE A 20 -6.84 13.68 -3.77
C ILE A 20 -6.17 12.95 -2.61
N SER A 21 -6.30 11.63 -2.49
CA SER A 21 -5.63 10.85 -1.44
C SER A 21 -4.11 10.78 -1.63
N SER A 22 -3.62 10.69 -2.87
CA SER A 22 -2.17 10.69 -3.16
C SER A 22 -1.52 12.07 -3.00
N ILE A 23 -2.23 13.16 -3.32
CA ILE A 23 -1.77 14.53 -3.02
C ILE A 23 -1.67 14.75 -1.50
N PHE A 24 -2.70 14.35 -0.75
CA PHE A 24 -2.69 14.44 0.72
C PHE A 24 -1.57 13.60 1.37
N MET A 25 -1.29 12.40 0.84
CA MET A 25 -0.22 11.54 1.35
C MET A 25 1.17 12.17 1.15
N SER A 26 1.39 12.86 0.03
CA SER A 26 2.67 13.54 -0.25
C SER A 26 2.86 14.78 0.62
N SER A 27 1.80 15.56 0.85
CA SER A 27 1.82 16.74 1.72
C SER A 27 2.02 16.36 3.20
N TYR A 28 1.44 15.25 3.65
CA TYR A 28 1.60 14.77 5.02
C TYR A 28 3.03 14.27 5.30
N SER A 29 3.64 13.58 4.34
CA SER A 29 5.04 13.14 4.46
C SER A 29 6.01 14.33 4.53
N LEU A 30 5.75 15.42 3.79
CA LEU A 30 6.56 16.64 3.87
C LEU A 30 6.36 17.40 5.20
N ALA A 31 5.12 17.47 5.69
CA ALA A 31 4.79 18.14 6.94
C ALA A 31 5.41 17.44 8.17
N VAL A 32 5.43 16.10 8.20
CA VAL A 32 6.05 15.30 9.27
C VAL A 32 7.58 15.45 9.29
N ILE A 33 8.21 15.61 8.13
CA ILE A 33 9.67 15.85 8.04
C ILE A 33 10.01 17.27 8.50
N GLN A 34 9.20 18.28 8.13
CA GLN A 34 9.42 19.68 8.54
C GLN A 34 9.20 19.88 10.06
N SER A 35 8.19 19.24 10.66
CA SER A 35 7.89 19.37 12.10
C SER A 35 8.96 18.73 12.99
N ASN A 36 9.57 17.62 12.54
CA ASN A 36 10.64 16.95 13.28
C ASN A 36 11.97 17.70 13.22
N PHE A 37 12.19 18.56 12.21
CA PHE A 37 13.43 19.33 12.08
C PHE A 37 13.41 20.62 12.94
N ILE A 38 12.25 21.22 13.19
CA ILE A 38 12.11 22.46 13.98
C ILE A 38 12.31 22.21 15.49
N HIS A 39 12.08 20.99 15.98
CA HIS A 39 12.19 20.67 17.40
C HIS A 39 13.61 20.31 17.89
N VAL A 40 14.56 20.07 16.99
CA VAL A 40 15.95 19.68 17.36
C VAL A 40 16.91 20.87 17.39
N SER A 41 16.58 22.01 16.78
CA SER A 41 17.50 23.16 16.68
C SER A 41 17.39 24.19 17.83
N ASN A 42 16.46 24.06 18.77
CA ASN A 42 16.23 25.03 19.85
C ASN A 42 16.49 24.44 21.25
N ILE A 43 17.72 23.98 21.50
CA ILE A 43 18.20 23.76 22.87
C ILE A 43 19.03 25.00 23.25
N PRO A 44 18.53 25.94 24.08
CA PRO A 44 19.37 27.00 24.60
C PRO A 44 20.32 26.44 25.67
N SER A 45 21.58 26.83 25.56
CA SER A 45 22.64 26.59 26.55
C SER A 45 22.25 27.15 27.92
N ILE A 46 22.30 26.30 28.93
CA ILE A 46 22.09 26.67 30.34
C ILE A 46 23.39 27.33 30.84
N THR A 47 23.36 28.65 31.05
CA THR A 47 24.14 29.33 32.08
C THR A 47 23.48 30.68 32.37
N ASP A 48 23.19 30.88 33.66
CA ASP A 48 23.15 32.14 34.39
C ASP A 48 22.34 33.29 33.77
N ASP A 49 21.09 33.43 34.22
CA ASP A 49 20.65 34.70 34.81
C ASP A 49 19.19 34.61 35.31
N ILE A 50 18.96 35.33 36.41
CA ILE A 50 17.67 35.77 36.99
C ILE A 50 16.98 34.79 37.97
N ILE A 51 17.58 34.76 39.16
CA ILE A 51 16.88 34.82 40.45
C ILE A 51 15.93 36.05 40.44
N GLU A 52 14.73 35.85 40.98
CA GLU A 52 13.70 36.79 41.46
C GLU A 52 12.38 36.95 40.68
N LEU A 53 11.29 36.68 41.43
CA LEU A 53 9.97 37.33 41.39
C LEU A 53 8.96 36.93 40.29
N ASN A 54 8.23 35.82 40.48
CA ASN A 54 6.77 35.83 40.75
C ASN A 54 6.19 34.40 40.84
N ILE A 55 5.99 33.88 42.05
CA ILE A 55 5.29 32.61 42.32
C ILE A 55 3.76 32.85 42.22
N HIS A 56 3.23 33.25 41.06
CA HIS A 56 1.77 33.31 40.88
C HIS A 56 1.21 33.02 39.48
N GLN A 57 2.00 32.66 38.47
CA GLN A 57 1.45 32.38 37.13
C GLN A 57 2.04 31.20 36.34
N LEU A 58 2.79 30.30 36.95
CA LEU A 58 3.21 29.07 36.24
C LEU A 58 2.25 27.92 36.53
N LYS A 59 1.01 28.04 36.00
CA LYS A 59 0.22 26.87 35.64
C LYS A 59 0.86 26.29 34.38
N ILE A 60 1.93 25.51 34.57
CA ILE A 60 2.54 24.73 33.49
C ILE A 60 1.48 23.71 33.07
N ASN A 61 0.77 24.02 31.99
CA ASN A 61 -0.13 23.10 31.33
C ASN A 61 0.71 22.17 30.44
N THR A 62 1.59 21.37 31.04
CA THR A 62 2.28 20.25 30.39
C THR A 62 1.38 19.02 30.42
N GLY A 63 0.17 19.18 29.88
CA GLY A 63 -0.71 18.10 29.52
C GLY A 63 -0.88 18.17 28.01
N ILE A 64 -0.52 17.09 27.31
CA ILE A 64 -0.88 16.90 25.91
C ILE A 64 -2.38 17.22 25.79
N PRO A 65 -2.85 18.09 24.86
CA PRO A 65 -4.26 18.49 24.73
C PRO A 65 -5.23 17.34 24.42
N ALA A 66 -4.76 16.08 24.45
CA ALA A 66 -5.56 14.87 24.45
C ALA A 66 -6.27 14.59 25.80
N PHE A 67 -5.81 15.18 26.91
CA PHE A 67 -6.45 15.06 28.23
C PHE A 67 -6.76 16.44 28.79
N THR A 68 -7.94 16.98 28.50
CA THR A 68 -8.50 18.11 29.24
C THR A 68 -9.51 17.61 30.24
N ILE A 69 -9.08 17.40 31.49
CA ILE A 69 -9.99 17.16 32.61
C ILE A 69 -10.66 18.50 32.92
N LYS A 70 -11.92 18.67 32.53
CA LYS A 70 -12.77 19.74 33.05
C LYS A 70 -13.58 19.16 34.21
N THR A 71 -13.14 19.44 35.43
CA THR A 71 -13.91 19.12 36.64
C THR A 71 -15.12 20.05 36.70
N ASN A 72 -16.32 19.50 36.53
CA ASN A 72 -17.58 20.20 36.76
C ASN A 72 -17.81 20.32 38.29
N PRO A 73 -18.43 21.39 38.85
CA PRO A 73 -18.52 21.62 40.30
C PRO A 73 -19.26 20.54 41.12
N ASN A 74 -19.83 19.49 40.50
CA ASN A 74 -20.55 18.39 41.15
C ASN A 74 -19.82 17.03 41.10
N GLY A 75 -18.51 16.99 40.83
CA GLY A 75 -17.71 15.75 40.96
C GLY A 75 -18.02 14.66 39.92
N GLY A 76 -18.73 14.99 38.84
CA GLY A 76 -18.88 14.14 37.66
C GLY A 76 -17.77 14.40 36.65
N GLU A 77 -17.13 13.34 36.17
CA GLU A 77 -16.11 13.38 35.12
C GLU A 77 -16.76 13.33 33.73
N ASP A 78 -16.88 14.48 33.07
CA ASP A 78 -17.30 14.54 31.67
C ASP A 78 -16.09 14.27 30.76
N TYR A 79 -15.92 13.01 30.33
CA TYR A 79 -14.94 12.61 29.32
C TYR A 79 -15.26 13.26 27.96
N SER A 80 -14.63 14.41 27.69
CA SER A 80 -14.94 15.26 26.54
C SER A 80 -14.11 14.89 25.29
N ILE A 81 -14.68 14.04 24.43
CA ILE A 81 -14.68 14.05 22.94
C ILE A 81 -13.33 14.11 22.14
N ASN A 82 -12.15 14.34 22.73
CA ASN A 82 -10.88 14.40 21.97
C ASN A 82 -10.31 13.03 21.57
N LEU A 83 -10.55 11.97 22.34
CA LEU A 83 -9.98 10.65 22.07
C LEU A 83 -10.57 9.99 20.81
N GLN A 84 -11.86 10.26 20.53
CA GLN A 84 -12.56 9.72 19.36
C GLN A 84 -12.01 10.30 18.05
N ILE A 85 -11.66 11.59 18.03
CA ILE A 85 -11.06 12.25 16.85
C ILE A 85 -9.65 11.69 16.61
N ILE A 86 -8.85 11.51 17.66
CA ILE A 86 -7.50 10.92 17.55
C ILE A 86 -7.59 9.48 17.00
N ALA A 87 -8.52 8.67 17.53
CA ALA A 87 -8.74 7.31 17.04
C ALA A 87 -9.18 7.29 15.57
N LEU A 88 -10.08 8.20 15.18
CA LEU A 88 -10.53 8.33 13.80
C LEU A 88 -9.38 8.71 12.86
N MET A 89 -8.56 9.69 13.23
CA MET A 89 -7.40 10.12 12.43
C MET A 89 -6.35 9.01 12.30
N THR A 90 -6.17 8.23 13.36
CA THR A 90 -5.30 7.05 13.34
C THR A 90 -5.79 6.04 12.32
N ILE A 91 -7.06 5.60 12.41
CA ILE A 91 -7.65 4.62 11.48
C ILE A 91 -7.60 5.14 10.04
N LEU A 92 -7.92 6.42 9.82
CA LEU A 92 -7.93 7.05 8.50
C LEU A 92 -6.54 7.07 7.86
N SER A 93 -5.47 7.16 8.66
CA SER A 93 -4.08 7.14 8.18
C SER A 93 -3.64 5.75 7.70
N PHE A 94 -4.14 4.67 8.32
CA PHE A 94 -3.81 3.29 7.93
C PHE A 94 -4.72 2.75 6.83
N LEU A 95 -5.91 3.32 6.66
CA LEU A 95 -6.91 2.86 5.70
C LEU A 95 -6.37 2.68 4.27
N PRO A 96 -5.59 3.61 3.68
CA PRO A 96 -5.09 3.45 2.32
C PRO A 96 -4.15 2.24 2.18
N ALA A 97 -3.26 2.03 3.17
CA ALA A 97 -2.35 0.90 3.18
C ALA A 97 -3.12 -0.43 3.32
N MET A 98 -4.15 -0.47 4.18
CA MET A 98 -5.00 -1.66 4.33
C MET A 98 -5.73 -2.02 3.05
N VAL A 99 -6.37 -1.05 2.39
CA VAL A 99 -7.10 -1.29 1.13
C VAL A 99 -6.15 -1.81 0.06
N ILE A 100 -4.96 -1.22 -0.04
CA ILE A 100 -3.94 -1.66 -1.00
C ILE A 100 -3.54 -3.12 -0.77
N LEU A 101 -3.29 -3.52 0.48
CA LEU A 101 -2.85 -4.87 0.84
C LEU A 101 -3.91 -5.95 0.63
N MET A 102 -5.20 -5.59 0.63
CA MET A 102 -6.31 -6.52 0.37
C MET A 102 -6.59 -6.73 -1.13
N THR A 103 -5.85 -6.05 -2.02
CA THR A 103 -6.08 -6.06 -3.48
C THR A 103 -4.89 -6.71 -4.22
N SER A 104 -4.98 -6.76 -5.56
CA SER A 104 -3.91 -7.22 -6.45
C SER A 104 -2.63 -6.35 -6.46
N PHE A 105 -2.67 -5.16 -5.83
CA PHE A 105 -1.60 -4.16 -5.94
C PHE A 105 -0.23 -4.68 -5.50
N THR A 106 -0.17 -5.43 -4.39
CA THR A 106 1.08 -5.92 -3.80
C THR A 106 1.91 -6.73 -4.80
N ARG A 107 1.28 -7.68 -5.51
CA ARG A 107 1.96 -8.51 -6.51
C ARG A 107 2.51 -7.68 -7.65
N ILE A 108 1.72 -6.73 -8.16
CA ILE A 108 2.07 -5.89 -9.30
C ILE A 108 3.27 -5.01 -8.97
N VAL A 109 3.24 -4.30 -7.84
CA VAL A 109 4.33 -3.40 -7.44
C VAL A 109 5.65 -4.15 -7.21
N VAL A 110 5.59 -5.31 -6.56
CA VAL A 110 6.79 -6.11 -6.27
C VAL A 110 7.40 -6.63 -7.58
N VAL A 111 6.61 -7.20 -8.49
CA VAL A 111 7.12 -7.69 -9.78
C VAL A 111 7.73 -6.56 -10.61
N MET A 112 7.04 -5.42 -10.71
CA MET A 112 7.54 -4.26 -11.47
C MET A 112 8.82 -3.68 -10.85
N SER A 113 8.93 -3.70 -9.53
CA SER A 113 10.14 -3.24 -8.82
C SER A 113 11.33 -4.16 -9.04
N ILE A 114 11.10 -5.48 -9.04
CA ILE A 114 12.13 -6.49 -9.35
C ILE A 114 12.57 -6.35 -10.82
N LEU A 115 11.62 -6.18 -11.75
CA LEU A 115 11.93 -5.96 -13.17
C LEU A 115 12.84 -4.74 -13.37
N ARG A 116 12.52 -3.61 -12.73
CA ARG A 116 13.36 -2.40 -12.82
C ARG A 116 14.80 -2.68 -12.40
N GLN A 117 14.99 -3.43 -11.32
CA GLN A 117 16.33 -3.82 -10.85
C GLN A 117 17.01 -4.79 -11.84
N ALA A 118 16.26 -5.74 -12.40
CA ALA A 118 16.79 -6.73 -13.34
C ALA A 118 17.36 -6.08 -14.62
N ILE A 119 16.67 -5.07 -15.17
CA ILE A 119 17.13 -4.32 -16.35
C ILE A 119 18.41 -3.52 -16.03
N GLY A 120 18.66 -3.18 -14.76
CA GLY A 120 19.85 -2.43 -14.34
C GLY A 120 19.70 -0.91 -14.48
N LEU A 121 18.47 -0.41 -14.66
CA LEU A 121 18.20 1.03 -14.72
C LEU A 121 18.27 1.65 -13.32
N GLN A 122 19.08 2.70 -13.16
CA GLN A 122 19.09 3.48 -11.93
C GLN A 122 17.84 4.38 -11.90
N GLN A 123 16.91 4.05 -11.00
CA GLN A 123 15.72 4.84 -10.65
C GLN A 123 14.75 5.19 -11.79
N THR A 124 14.99 4.70 -13.01
CA THR A 124 14.09 4.82 -14.17
C THR A 124 13.42 3.46 -14.42
N PRO A 125 12.08 3.36 -14.51
CA PRO A 125 11.10 4.40 -14.21
C PRO A 125 11.01 4.73 -12.71
N SER A 126 10.58 5.97 -12.41
CA SER A 126 10.47 6.46 -11.03
C SER A 126 9.47 5.62 -10.22
N ASN A 127 9.64 5.58 -8.88
CA ASN A 127 8.70 4.87 -8.01
C ASN A 127 7.25 5.32 -8.22
N GLN A 128 7.03 6.60 -8.51
CA GLN A 128 5.71 7.15 -8.77
C GLN A 128 5.07 6.57 -10.04
N VAL A 129 5.85 6.37 -11.10
CA VAL A 129 5.36 5.75 -12.35
C VAL A 129 4.98 4.29 -12.10
N ILE A 130 5.80 3.52 -11.37
CA ILE A 130 5.50 2.13 -11.02
C ILE A 130 4.21 2.04 -10.21
N ILE A 131 4.07 2.89 -9.18
CA ILE A 131 2.87 2.94 -8.34
C ILE A 131 1.64 3.33 -9.19
N GLY A 132 1.77 4.34 -10.07
CA GLY A 132 0.69 4.77 -10.95
C GLY A 132 0.19 3.63 -11.85
N ILE A 133 1.11 2.93 -12.53
CA ILE A 133 0.77 1.77 -13.36
C ILE A 133 0.11 0.68 -12.51
N ALA A 134 0.63 0.41 -11.31
CA ALA A 134 0.09 -0.61 -10.42
C ALA A 134 -1.33 -0.30 -9.95
N ILE A 135 -1.66 0.97 -9.66
CA ILE A 135 -3.01 1.39 -9.29
C ILE A 135 -3.98 1.18 -10.45
N PHE A 136 -3.62 1.61 -11.67
CA PHE A 136 -4.49 1.44 -12.84
C PHE A 136 -4.74 -0.03 -13.17
N LEU A 137 -3.70 -0.87 -13.10
CA LEU A 137 -3.84 -2.32 -13.28
C LEU A 137 -4.68 -2.94 -12.16
N THR A 138 -4.52 -2.47 -10.92
CA THR A 138 -5.34 -2.92 -9.80
C THR A 138 -6.81 -2.62 -10.05
N PHE A 139 -7.17 -1.42 -10.53
CA PHE A 139 -8.55 -1.11 -10.87
C PHE A 139 -9.08 -1.96 -12.03
N PHE A 140 -8.22 -2.24 -13.02
CA PHE A 140 -8.58 -3.10 -14.14
C PHE A 140 -8.88 -4.54 -13.68
N ILE A 141 -8.00 -5.14 -12.88
CA ILE A 141 -8.12 -6.50 -12.36
C ILE A 141 -9.26 -6.60 -11.33
N MET A 142 -9.40 -5.60 -10.45
CA MET A 142 -10.42 -5.59 -9.40
C MET A 142 -11.80 -5.13 -9.87
N SER A 143 -11.97 -4.76 -11.14
CA SER A 143 -13.27 -4.31 -11.69
C SER A 143 -14.46 -5.21 -11.30
N PRO A 144 -14.44 -6.56 -11.44
CA PRO A 144 -15.57 -7.40 -11.05
C PRO A 144 -15.87 -7.36 -9.55
N VAL A 145 -14.85 -7.24 -8.69
CA VAL A 145 -15.03 -7.17 -7.23
C VAL A 145 -15.62 -5.81 -6.84
N LEU A 146 -15.08 -4.73 -7.41
CA LEU A 146 -15.56 -3.36 -7.17
C LEU A 146 -16.99 -3.17 -7.67
N ASN A 147 -17.35 -3.76 -8.81
CA ASN A 147 -18.71 -3.71 -9.34
C ASN A 147 -19.69 -4.41 -8.39
N LYS A 148 -19.35 -5.61 -7.89
CA LYS A 148 -20.19 -6.32 -6.89
C LYS A 148 -20.34 -5.52 -5.60
N ILE A 149 -19.26 -4.96 -5.07
CA ILE A 149 -19.33 -4.09 -3.88
C ILE A 149 -20.23 -2.88 -4.14
N ASN A 150 -20.11 -2.26 -5.32
CA ASN A 150 -20.94 -1.12 -5.65
C ASN A 150 -22.43 -1.48 -5.74
N GLU A 151 -22.77 -2.57 -6.43
CA GLU A 151 -24.14 -3.02 -6.64
C GLU A 151 -24.81 -3.55 -5.36
N GLU A 152 -24.08 -4.34 -4.57
CA GLU A 152 -24.65 -5.04 -3.40
C GLU A 152 -24.54 -4.23 -2.10
N ALA A 153 -23.54 -3.35 -1.96
CA ALA A 153 -23.31 -2.61 -0.71
C ALA A 153 -23.45 -1.09 -0.87
N ILE A 154 -22.82 -0.47 -1.89
CA ILE A 154 -22.79 1.00 -2.00
C ILE A 154 -24.14 1.57 -2.44
N GLN A 155 -24.76 1.03 -3.50
CA GLN A 155 -26.05 1.54 -3.99
C GLN A 155 -27.17 1.39 -2.95
N PRO A 156 -27.35 0.24 -2.28
CA PRO A 156 -28.38 0.11 -1.25
C PRO A 156 -28.12 0.99 -0.02
N TYR A 157 -26.86 1.22 0.34
CA TYR A 157 -26.50 2.12 1.44
C TYR A 157 -26.84 3.58 1.13
N ILE A 158 -26.52 4.06 -0.08
CA ILE A 158 -26.88 5.42 -0.52
C ILE A 158 -28.39 5.59 -0.61
N ASN A 159 -29.12 4.53 -0.99
CA ASN A 159 -30.58 4.52 -1.02
C ASN A 159 -31.22 4.28 0.35
N GLU A 160 -30.43 4.28 1.44
CA GLU A 160 -30.87 4.08 2.83
C GLU A 160 -31.62 2.75 3.08
N GLN A 161 -31.41 1.75 2.21
CA GLN A 161 -32.05 0.43 2.30
C GLN A 161 -31.36 -0.50 3.31
N ILE A 162 -30.08 -0.24 3.61
CA ILE A 162 -29.27 -1.01 4.53
C ILE A 162 -28.49 -0.11 5.47
N SER A 163 -28.22 -0.58 6.69
CA SER A 163 -27.37 0.14 7.65
C SER A 163 -25.88 0.08 7.25
N SER A 164 -25.07 1.01 7.76
CA SER A 164 -23.61 1.03 7.53
C SER A 164 -22.94 -0.29 7.93
N ARG A 165 -23.44 -0.96 8.98
CA ARG A 165 -22.93 -2.25 9.44
C ARG A 165 -23.24 -3.38 8.46
N GLN A 166 -24.47 -3.44 7.94
CA GLN A 166 -24.85 -4.42 6.92
C GLN A 166 -24.10 -4.19 5.61
N ALA A 167 -23.92 -2.94 5.19
CA ALA A 167 -23.11 -2.60 4.02
C ALA A 167 -21.68 -3.12 4.14
N PHE A 168 -21.07 -2.99 5.32
CA PHE A 168 -19.73 -3.52 5.59
C PHE A 168 -19.68 -5.05 5.59
N GLU A 169 -20.68 -5.74 6.14
CA GLU A 169 -20.76 -7.21 6.11
C GLU A 169 -20.95 -7.75 4.69
N ILE A 170 -21.76 -7.08 3.87
CA ILE A 170 -21.97 -7.46 2.46
C ILE A 170 -20.71 -7.20 1.64
N ALA A 171 -20.08 -6.03 1.79
CA ALA A 171 -18.88 -5.65 1.04
C ALA A 171 -17.67 -6.56 1.33
N GLN A 172 -17.58 -7.15 2.52
CA GLN A 172 -16.51 -8.09 2.86
C GLN A 172 -16.59 -9.41 2.08
N LYS A 173 -17.78 -9.89 1.72
CA LYS A 173 -17.95 -11.18 1.02
C LYS A 173 -17.23 -11.25 -0.34
N PRO A 174 -17.43 -10.31 -1.29
CA PRO A 174 -16.73 -10.36 -2.58
C PRO A 174 -15.21 -10.19 -2.41
N MET A 175 -14.75 -9.40 -1.44
CA MET A 175 -13.33 -9.25 -1.13
C MET A 175 -12.72 -10.55 -0.58
N LYS A 176 -13.43 -11.19 0.37
CA LYS A 176 -13.07 -12.49 0.94
C LYS A 176 -12.96 -13.55 -0.15
N ASN A 177 -13.95 -13.63 -1.04
CA ASN A 177 -13.95 -14.57 -2.15
C ASN A 177 -12.78 -14.33 -3.12
N PHE A 178 -12.47 -13.07 -3.42
CA PHE A 178 -11.31 -12.72 -4.24
C PHE A 178 -10.01 -13.20 -3.60
N MET A 179 -9.77 -12.91 -2.33
CA MET A 179 -8.55 -13.34 -1.64
C MET A 179 -8.46 -14.86 -1.53
N LEU A 180 -9.56 -15.55 -1.19
CA LEU A 180 -9.57 -17.02 -1.08
C LEU A 180 -9.17 -17.72 -2.39
N LYS A 181 -9.56 -17.17 -3.56
CA LYS A 181 -9.16 -17.72 -4.86
C LYS A 181 -7.66 -17.58 -5.14
N GLN A 182 -6.99 -16.61 -4.53
CA GLN A 182 -5.58 -16.31 -4.76
C GLN A 182 -4.66 -16.87 -3.67
N THR A 183 -5.17 -17.02 -2.45
CA THR A 183 -4.43 -17.58 -1.32
C THR A 183 -4.15 -19.06 -1.54
N ARG A 184 -2.91 -19.46 -1.35
CA ARG A 184 -2.53 -20.87 -1.47
C ARG A 184 -3.04 -21.64 -0.26
N ILE A 185 -3.58 -22.84 -0.49
CA ILE A 185 -4.14 -23.70 0.57
C ILE A 185 -3.11 -23.91 1.70
N LYS A 186 -1.86 -24.23 1.35
CA LYS A 186 -0.77 -24.41 2.32
C LYS A 186 -0.48 -23.17 3.17
N ASP A 187 -0.52 -21.99 2.55
CA ASP A 187 -0.24 -20.74 3.26
C ASP A 187 -1.42 -20.40 4.19
N LEU A 188 -2.67 -20.65 3.74
CA LEU A 188 -3.87 -20.55 4.57
C LEU A 188 -3.84 -21.50 5.78
N GLU A 189 -3.56 -22.78 5.56
CA GLU A 189 -3.43 -23.80 6.61
C GLU A 189 -2.40 -23.40 7.67
N THR A 190 -1.27 -22.84 7.24
CA THR A 190 -0.23 -22.37 8.16
C THR A 190 -0.77 -21.31 9.12
N PHE A 191 -1.49 -20.32 8.62
CA PHE A 191 -2.08 -19.27 9.47
C PHE A 191 -3.26 -19.76 10.31
N VAL A 192 -4.07 -20.70 9.80
CA VAL A 192 -5.13 -21.34 10.57
C VAL A 192 -4.56 -22.13 11.77
N ASN A 193 -3.47 -22.87 11.54
CA ASN A 193 -2.76 -23.62 12.57
C ASN A 193 -2.15 -22.68 13.62
N ILE A 194 -1.52 -21.58 13.20
CA ILE A 194 -0.98 -20.56 14.12
C ILE A 194 -2.09 -19.94 14.97
N ALA A 195 -3.28 -19.72 14.39
CA ALA A 195 -4.44 -19.19 15.10
C ALA A 195 -5.15 -20.23 15.99
N ASN A 196 -4.71 -21.50 16.01
CA ASN A 196 -5.37 -22.61 16.71
C ASN A 196 -6.87 -22.72 16.41
N SER A 197 -7.29 -22.34 15.20
CA SER A 197 -8.70 -22.31 14.81
C SER A 197 -9.09 -23.63 14.14
N LYS A 198 -10.14 -24.30 14.64
CA LYS A 198 -10.71 -25.50 14.02
C LYS A 198 -11.69 -25.09 12.94
N ILE A 199 -11.18 -24.76 11.76
CA ILE A 199 -11.99 -24.34 10.62
C ILE A 199 -12.26 -25.56 9.74
N ILE A 200 -13.52 -25.77 9.36
CA ILE A 200 -13.97 -26.96 8.60
C ILE A 200 -13.92 -26.69 7.08
N SER A 201 -14.13 -25.43 6.67
CA SER A 201 -14.13 -25.00 5.27
C SER A 201 -13.32 -23.72 5.05
N PRO A 202 -12.55 -23.58 3.94
CA PRO A 202 -11.84 -22.35 3.60
C PRO A 202 -12.72 -21.09 3.56
N GLU A 203 -14.01 -21.25 3.29
CA GLU A 203 -15.00 -20.17 3.21
C GLU A 203 -15.37 -19.58 4.58
N GLU A 204 -15.14 -20.32 5.66
CA GLU A 204 -15.45 -19.90 7.03
C GLU A 204 -14.30 -19.11 7.68
N VAL A 205 -13.13 -19.05 7.04
CA VAL A 205 -11.94 -18.42 7.61
C VAL A 205 -12.19 -16.95 7.95
N SER A 206 -11.87 -16.55 9.17
CA SER A 206 -12.00 -15.16 9.61
C SER A 206 -11.05 -14.23 8.84
N MET A 207 -11.53 -13.02 8.53
CA MET A 207 -10.78 -12.00 7.79
C MET A 207 -9.38 -11.70 8.37
N PRO A 208 -9.18 -11.61 9.70
CA PRO A 208 -7.85 -11.37 10.28
C PRO A 208 -6.83 -12.50 10.07
N ILE A 209 -7.29 -13.72 9.75
CA ILE A 209 -6.43 -14.86 9.40
C ILE A 209 -6.17 -14.87 7.89
N LEU A 210 -7.21 -14.59 7.10
CA LEU A 210 -7.13 -14.59 5.64
C LEU A 210 -6.22 -13.51 5.09
N ILE A 211 -6.30 -12.26 5.59
CA ILE A 211 -5.50 -11.14 5.09
C ILE A 211 -3.99 -11.43 5.14
N PRO A 212 -3.39 -11.81 6.29
CA PRO A 212 -1.96 -12.10 6.33
C PRO A 212 -1.57 -13.33 5.50
N ALA A 213 -2.42 -14.37 5.43
CA ALA A 213 -2.20 -15.53 4.56
C ALA A 213 -2.23 -15.17 3.06
N PHE A 214 -3.12 -14.24 2.68
CA PHE A 214 -3.20 -13.69 1.33
C PHE A 214 -1.93 -12.90 1.01
N ILE A 215 -1.51 -11.97 1.87
CA ILE A 215 -0.31 -11.16 1.65
C ILE A 215 0.93 -12.03 1.46
N THR A 216 1.13 -13.07 2.28
CA THR A 216 2.26 -13.98 2.12
C THR A 216 2.19 -14.78 0.82
N SER A 217 1.00 -15.25 0.43
CA SER A 217 0.77 -15.94 -0.85
C SER A 217 1.07 -15.02 -2.04
N GLU A 218 0.63 -13.76 -1.99
CA GLU A 218 0.87 -12.74 -3.02
C GLU A 218 2.36 -12.43 -3.15
N LEU A 219 3.06 -12.19 -2.03
CA LEU A 219 4.49 -11.93 -2.03
C LEU A 219 5.27 -13.10 -2.62
N LYS A 220 4.95 -14.34 -2.21
CA LYS A 220 5.59 -15.53 -2.76
C LYS A 220 5.40 -15.65 -4.26
N THR A 221 4.18 -15.41 -4.74
CA THR A 221 3.87 -15.43 -6.18
C THR A 221 4.62 -14.31 -6.92
N ALA A 222 4.65 -13.10 -6.34
CA ALA A 222 5.38 -11.96 -6.90
C ALA A 222 6.88 -12.21 -7.00
N PHE A 223 7.49 -12.79 -5.98
CA PHE A 223 8.91 -13.16 -6.01
C PHE A 223 9.19 -14.27 -7.02
N GLN A 224 8.30 -15.25 -7.17
CA GLN A 224 8.44 -16.29 -8.20
C GLN A 224 8.42 -15.71 -9.61
N ILE A 225 7.44 -14.84 -9.91
CA ILE A 225 7.34 -14.15 -11.20
C ILE A 225 8.57 -13.24 -11.40
N GLY A 226 8.91 -12.43 -10.39
CA GLY A 226 10.06 -11.53 -10.43
C GLY A 226 11.37 -12.28 -10.70
N PHE A 227 11.58 -13.43 -10.05
CA PHE A 227 12.75 -14.28 -10.28
C PHE A 227 12.78 -14.84 -11.71
N MET A 228 11.66 -15.34 -12.23
CA MET A 228 11.57 -15.81 -13.62
C MET A 228 11.90 -14.71 -14.62
N LEU A 229 11.43 -13.48 -14.38
CA LEU A 229 11.76 -12.30 -15.20
C LEU A 229 13.22 -11.86 -15.05
N PHE A 230 13.86 -12.13 -13.92
CA PHE A 230 15.25 -11.75 -13.64
C PHE A 230 16.26 -12.62 -14.42
N LEU A 231 15.97 -13.91 -14.58
CA LEU A 231 16.88 -14.90 -15.19
C LEU A 231 17.46 -14.50 -16.56
N PRO A 232 16.68 -14.05 -17.57
CA PRO A 232 17.25 -13.68 -18.87
C PRO A 232 18.25 -12.52 -18.77
N PHE A 233 18.00 -11.54 -17.91
CA PHE A 233 18.91 -10.40 -17.71
C PHE A 233 20.18 -10.81 -16.98
N LEU A 234 20.07 -11.72 -16.01
CA LEU A 234 21.23 -12.29 -15.31
C LEU A 234 22.15 -13.05 -16.28
N ILE A 235 21.58 -13.80 -17.22
CA ILE A 235 22.36 -14.49 -18.25
C ILE A 235 23.15 -13.48 -19.10
N ILE A 236 22.52 -12.37 -19.51
CA ILE A 236 23.20 -11.30 -20.25
C ILE A 236 24.38 -10.73 -19.43
N ASP A 237 24.16 -10.46 -18.13
CA ASP A 237 25.23 -9.94 -17.26
C ASP A 237 26.41 -10.90 -17.16
N LEU A 238 26.15 -12.19 -16.95
CA LEU A 238 27.21 -13.20 -16.81
C LEU A 238 27.98 -13.40 -18.11
N VAL A 239 27.31 -13.38 -19.26
CA VAL A 239 27.97 -13.51 -20.58
C VAL A 239 28.82 -12.27 -20.88
N ILE A 240 28.30 -11.07 -20.65
CA ILE A 240 29.05 -9.84 -20.93
C ILE A 240 30.24 -9.69 -19.98
N ALA A 241 30.07 -10.04 -18.70
CA ALA A 241 31.17 -10.05 -17.74
C ALA A 241 32.29 -11.02 -18.18
N SER A 242 31.96 -12.24 -18.61
CA SER A 242 32.96 -13.21 -19.04
C SER A 242 33.70 -12.78 -20.30
N VAL A 243 33.02 -12.15 -21.26
CA VAL A 243 33.63 -11.58 -22.47
C VAL A 243 34.56 -10.41 -22.14
N LEU A 244 34.15 -9.48 -21.28
CA LEU A 244 34.99 -8.35 -20.85
C LEU A 244 36.25 -8.82 -20.11
N MET A 245 36.11 -9.81 -19.23
CA MET A 245 37.25 -10.42 -18.52
C MET A 245 38.20 -11.12 -19.50
N ALA A 246 37.68 -11.82 -20.52
CA ALA A 246 38.49 -12.46 -21.54
C ALA A 246 39.29 -11.46 -22.40
N MET A 247 38.75 -10.26 -22.61
CA MET A 247 39.44 -9.16 -23.31
C MET A 247 40.47 -8.43 -22.42
N GLY A 248 40.57 -8.77 -21.14
CA GLY A 248 41.47 -8.09 -20.18
C GLY A 248 40.96 -6.75 -19.66
N MET A 249 39.70 -6.38 -19.93
CA MET A 249 39.11 -5.12 -19.48
C MET A 249 38.52 -5.23 -18.07
N MET A 250 39.39 -5.30 -17.05
CA MET A 250 38.95 -5.42 -15.65
C MET A 250 38.34 -4.13 -15.07
N MET A 251 38.63 -2.97 -15.65
CA MET A 251 38.21 -1.67 -15.11
C MET A 251 36.81 -1.22 -15.57
N LEU A 252 36.29 -1.82 -16.65
CA LEU A 252 34.94 -1.49 -17.12
C LEU A 252 33.91 -2.29 -16.33
N SER A 253 32.93 -1.60 -15.76
CA SER A 253 31.82 -2.25 -15.08
C SER A 253 30.97 -3.04 -16.09
N PRO A 254 30.82 -4.36 -15.93
CA PRO A 254 29.99 -5.16 -16.83
C PRO A 254 28.54 -4.69 -16.91
N MET A 255 28.02 -4.06 -15.83
CA MET A 255 26.64 -3.56 -15.80
C MET A 255 26.39 -2.41 -16.79
N ILE A 256 27.37 -1.52 -16.99
CA ILE A 256 27.22 -0.40 -17.92
C ILE A 256 27.18 -0.91 -19.36
N VAL A 257 28.01 -1.92 -19.65
CA VAL A 257 28.09 -2.54 -20.98
C VAL A 257 26.88 -3.42 -21.26
N SER A 258 26.31 -4.09 -20.24
CA SER A 258 25.16 -4.97 -20.42
C SER A 258 23.83 -4.26 -20.58
N LEU A 259 23.69 -3.05 -20.03
CA LEU A 259 22.46 -2.25 -20.09
C LEU A 259 21.85 -2.11 -21.51
N PRO A 260 22.58 -1.66 -22.56
CA PRO A 260 22.00 -1.51 -23.89
C PRO A 260 21.50 -2.85 -24.47
N PHE A 261 22.19 -3.97 -24.20
CA PHE A 261 21.74 -5.30 -24.65
C PHE A 261 20.47 -5.75 -23.93
N LYS A 262 20.37 -5.48 -22.62
CA LYS A 262 19.14 -5.77 -21.85
C LYS A 262 17.96 -4.96 -22.36
N LEU A 263 18.15 -3.66 -22.61
CA LEU A 263 17.11 -2.79 -23.15
C LEU A 263 16.69 -3.23 -24.56
N MET A 264 17.66 -3.60 -25.40
CA MET A 264 17.39 -4.14 -26.73
C MET A 264 16.56 -5.41 -26.65
N LEU A 265 16.98 -6.40 -25.84
CA LEU A 265 16.21 -7.63 -25.63
C LEU A 265 14.79 -7.31 -25.16
N PHE A 266 14.65 -6.44 -24.14
CA PHE A 266 13.38 -6.11 -23.54
C PHE A 266 12.41 -5.45 -24.53
N VAL A 267 12.89 -4.57 -25.40
CA VAL A 267 12.07 -3.96 -26.44
C VAL A 267 11.73 -4.95 -27.55
N LEU A 268 12.68 -5.79 -27.96
CA LEU A 268 12.48 -6.78 -29.04
C LEU A 268 11.43 -7.83 -28.72
N VAL A 269 11.32 -8.22 -27.45
CA VAL A 269 10.32 -9.21 -27.00
C VAL A 269 8.98 -8.57 -26.61
N ASP A 270 8.82 -7.27 -26.82
CA ASP A 270 7.68 -6.48 -26.31
C ASP A 270 7.46 -6.71 -24.80
N GLY A 271 8.54 -6.52 -24.03
CA GLY A 271 8.61 -6.93 -22.63
C GLY A 271 7.56 -6.29 -21.74
N TRP A 272 7.17 -5.05 -22.00
CA TRP A 272 6.08 -4.41 -21.26
C TRP A 272 4.75 -5.16 -21.45
N ASN A 273 4.39 -5.45 -22.69
CA ASN A 273 3.15 -6.16 -22.99
C ASN A 273 3.15 -7.58 -22.41
N LEU A 274 4.26 -8.31 -22.53
CA LEU A 274 4.41 -9.66 -21.98
C LEU A 274 4.26 -9.66 -20.45
N ILE A 275 4.87 -8.71 -19.75
CA ILE A 275 4.82 -8.63 -18.29
C ILE A 275 3.43 -8.21 -17.80
N LEU A 276 2.82 -7.22 -18.45
CA LEU A 276 1.48 -6.78 -18.09
C LEU A 276 0.45 -7.89 -18.35
N SER A 277 0.55 -8.58 -19.48
CA SER A 277 -0.34 -9.69 -19.83
C SER A 277 -0.16 -10.88 -18.88
N THR A 278 1.07 -11.24 -18.51
CA THR A 278 1.33 -12.32 -17.53
C THR A 278 0.87 -11.95 -16.12
N LEU A 279 1.03 -10.70 -15.70
CA LEU A 279 0.50 -10.22 -14.42
C LEU A 279 -1.02 -10.29 -14.37
N VAL A 280 -1.71 -9.79 -15.38
CA VAL A 280 -3.18 -9.85 -15.47
C VAL A 280 -3.65 -11.30 -15.53
N GLY A 281 -3.04 -12.13 -16.38
CA GLY A 281 -3.36 -13.56 -16.51
C GLY A 281 -3.03 -14.39 -15.26
N SER A 282 -2.14 -13.91 -14.39
CA SER A 282 -1.79 -14.56 -13.13
C SER A 282 -2.92 -14.46 -12.09
N PHE A 283 -3.86 -13.53 -12.25
CA PHE A 283 -5.05 -13.47 -11.40
C PHE A 283 -6.17 -14.32 -12.01
N ALA A 284 -6.35 -15.53 -11.48
CA ALA A 284 -7.54 -16.33 -11.77
C ALA A 284 -8.78 -15.68 -11.11
N LEU A 285 -9.54 -14.90 -11.87
CA LEU A 285 -10.78 -14.24 -11.44
C LEU A 285 -12.01 -15.11 -11.69
#